data_AF-A0A7X8FKR7-F1
#
_entry.id   AF-A0A7X8FKR7-F1
#
_cell.length_a   1.000
_cell.length_b   1.000
_cell.length_c   1.000
_cell.angle_alpha   90.00
_cell.angle_beta   90.00
_cell.angle_gamma   90.00
#
_symmetry.space_group_name_H-M   'P 1'
#
loop_
_entity.id
_entity.type
_entity.pdbx_description
1 polymer ?
#
loop_
_entity_poly.entity_id
_entity_poly.type
_entity_poly.pdbx_seq_one_letter_code
_entity_poly.pdbx_strand_id
1 'polypeptide(L)'
;MKKLLSLLFTASVLSCSYTLINYDLSLSEVERPADFTERYGKPVIHKFSENDTTKYQFEDSLIRITFTANTKQFEFILENKTEHSIKVPWDEAAIIGGNGASMRVIHSGVKYIDKEKPQSPSVIAKNSHKFDLLCPVDNISFSGSLGWMIAPLITKADIGQTVQVLLPIEINGIINEYLFRFKVNDVLVKEMYY
;
A
#
# COMPACT_ATOMS: atom_id res chain seq x y z
N MET A 1 -22.94 66.74 -18.74
CA MET A 1 -23.18 65.32 -19.04
C MET A 1 -22.07 64.76 -19.93
N LYS A 2 -21.05 64.09 -19.37
CA LYS A 2 -20.23 63.10 -20.08
C LYS A 2 -19.86 62.02 -19.06
N LYS A 3 -20.31 60.79 -19.32
CA LYS A 3 -20.28 59.64 -18.40
C LYS A 3 -18.84 59.11 -18.29
N LEU A 4 -18.41 58.88 -17.05
CA LEU A 4 -17.18 58.19 -16.68
C LEU A 4 -17.39 56.68 -16.93
N LEU A 5 -16.72 56.10 -17.92
CA LEU A 5 -16.75 54.66 -18.16
C LEU A 5 -15.55 54.03 -17.44
N SER A 6 -15.80 53.51 -16.23
CA SER A 6 -14.85 52.70 -15.48
C SER A 6 -14.74 51.33 -16.15
N LEU A 7 -13.58 51.04 -16.74
CA LEU A 7 -13.24 49.73 -17.29
C LEU A 7 -12.68 48.88 -16.14
N LEU A 8 -13.52 48.04 -15.53
CA LEU A 8 -13.09 47.04 -14.56
C LEU A 8 -12.34 45.92 -15.29
N PHE A 9 -11.01 45.93 -15.18
CA PHE A 9 -10.15 44.85 -15.64
C PHE A 9 -10.17 43.74 -14.58
N THR A 10 -11.08 42.78 -14.71
CA THR A 10 -11.09 41.57 -13.86
C THR A 10 -9.93 40.68 -14.30
N ALA A 11 -8.84 40.66 -13.51
CA ALA A 11 -7.79 39.67 -13.66
C ALA A 11 -8.36 38.30 -13.23
N SER A 12 -8.70 37.45 -14.19
CA SER A 12 -9.00 36.05 -13.92
C SER A 12 -7.69 35.36 -13.53
N VAL A 13 -7.51 35.11 -12.24
CA VAL A 13 -6.49 34.19 -11.74
C VAL A 13 -6.78 32.80 -12.31
N LEU A 14 -5.89 32.32 -13.17
CA LEU A 14 -5.89 30.94 -13.62
C LEU A 14 -5.45 30.09 -12.42
N SER A 15 -6.40 29.59 -11.63
CA SER A 15 -6.11 28.55 -10.65
C SER A 15 -5.70 27.31 -11.43
N CYS A 16 -4.46 26.87 -11.21
CA CYS A 16 -3.96 25.64 -11.80
C CYS A 16 -4.51 24.48 -10.97
N SER A 17 -5.54 23.79 -11.50
CA SER A 17 -6.06 22.58 -10.88
C SER A 17 -5.22 21.37 -11.30
N TYR A 18 -4.99 20.46 -10.36
CA TYR A 18 -4.40 19.15 -10.64
C TYR A 18 -5.26 18.08 -10.00
N THR A 19 -5.37 16.96 -10.70
CA THR A 19 -6.18 15.81 -10.31
C THR A 19 -5.27 14.78 -9.65
N LEU A 20 -5.52 14.49 -8.38
CA LEU A 20 -4.94 13.31 -7.75
C LEU A 20 -5.88 12.13 -8.01
N ILE A 21 -5.33 11.10 -8.65
CA ILE A 21 -6.00 9.82 -8.87
C ILE A 21 -5.59 8.89 -7.73
N ASN A 22 -6.57 8.37 -7.02
CA ASN A 22 -6.47 7.23 -6.11
C ASN A 22 -7.47 6.16 -6.53
N TYR A 23 -7.47 5.01 -5.86
CA TYR A 23 -8.41 3.93 -6.13
C TYR A 23 -9.13 3.52 -4.86
N ASP A 24 -10.43 3.23 -4.96
CA ASP A 24 -11.18 2.60 -3.87
C ASP A 24 -10.86 1.11 -3.87
N LEU A 25 -10.15 0.69 -2.83
CA LEU A 25 -9.88 -0.72 -2.61
C LEU A 25 -10.85 -1.29 -1.56
N SER A 26 -10.98 -2.61 -1.58
CA SER A 26 -11.56 -3.37 -0.47
C SER A 26 -10.72 -4.61 -0.22
N LEU A 27 -10.24 -4.76 1.02
CA LEU A 27 -9.67 -6.02 1.50
C LEU A 27 -10.79 -7.06 1.56
N SER A 28 -10.84 -7.94 0.56
CA SER A 28 -11.95 -8.88 0.36
C SER A 28 -11.73 -10.19 1.11
N GLU A 29 -10.48 -10.61 1.24
CA GLU A 29 -10.11 -11.90 1.82
C GLU A 29 -8.65 -11.87 2.31
N VAL A 30 -8.38 -12.65 3.35
CA VAL A 30 -7.02 -12.95 3.81
C VAL A 30 -6.87 -14.46 3.90
N GLU A 31 -6.07 -15.01 3.01
CA GLU A 31 -5.68 -16.42 3.07
C GLU A 31 -4.50 -16.58 4.05
N ARG A 32 -4.56 -17.66 4.84
CA ARG A 32 -3.63 -17.98 5.93
C ARG A 32 -3.22 -19.46 5.81
N PRO A 33 -2.08 -19.87 6.37
CA PRO A 33 -1.68 -21.27 6.35
C PRO A 33 -2.73 -22.18 7.03
N ALA A 34 -2.97 -23.35 6.43
CA ALA A 34 -4.08 -24.25 6.78
C ALA A 34 -4.09 -24.72 8.26
N ASP A 35 -2.94 -24.74 8.93
CA ASP A 35 -2.80 -25.20 10.31
C ASP A 35 -3.31 -24.19 11.38
N PHE A 36 -3.78 -23.00 10.96
CA PHE A 36 -4.16 -21.90 11.86
C PHE A 36 -5.64 -21.79 12.22
N THR A 37 -6.55 -22.33 11.41
CA THR A 37 -8.00 -22.07 11.54
C THR A 37 -8.61 -22.61 12.84
N GLU A 38 -8.07 -23.69 13.42
CA GLU A 38 -8.60 -24.27 14.67
C GLU A 38 -8.02 -23.63 15.94
N ARG A 39 -6.81 -23.05 15.90
CA ARG A 39 -6.03 -22.71 17.10
C ARG A 39 -6.12 -21.25 17.53
N TYR A 40 -6.60 -20.35 16.67
CA TYR A 40 -6.31 -18.90 16.78
C TYR A 40 -7.50 -17.95 16.52
N GLY A 41 -8.72 -18.49 16.45
CA GLY A 41 -9.96 -17.71 16.40
C GLY A 41 -10.35 -17.18 15.01
N LYS A 42 -11.53 -16.56 14.94
CA LYS A 42 -12.05 -15.95 13.70
C LYS A 42 -11.33 -14.62 13.44
N PRO A 43 -10.77 -14.42 12.24
CA PRO A 43 -10.15 -13.15 11.89
C PRO A 43 -11.20 -12.05 11.79
N VAL A 44 -10.75 -10.82 12.00
CA VAL A 44 -11.60 -9.63 11.83
C VAL A 44 -11.00 -8.71 10.79
N ILE A 45 -11.84 -8.25 9.85
CA ILE A 45 -11.49 -7.29 8.81
C ILE A 45 -12.29 -6.01 9.06
N HIS A 46 -11.59 -4.88 9.15
CA HIS A 46 -12.19 -3.58 9.36
C HIS A 46 -11.70 -2.58 8.30
N LYS A 47 -12.64 -1.89 7.63
CA LYS A 47 -12.38 -0.72 6.78
C LYS A 47 -12.78 0.53 7.57
N PHE A 48 -11.88 1.50 7.67
CA PHE A 48 -12.17 2.79 8.30
C PHE A 48 -11.42 3.92 7.59
N SER A 49 -11.86 5.16 7.81
CA SER A 49 -11.18 6.36 7.29
C SER A 49 -10.57 7.12 8.46
N GLU A 50 -9.32 7.53 8.31
CA GLU A 50 -8.61 8.38 9.26
C GLU A 50 -7.88 9.46 8.47
N ASN A 51 -8.14 10.74 8.77
CA ASN A 51 -7.57 11.90 8.07
C ASN A 51 -7.73 11.80 6.53
N ASP A 52 -8.96 11.55 6.05
CA ASP A 52 -9.31 11.31 4.64
C ASP A 52 -8.58 10.15 3.96
N THR A 53 -7.88 9.31 4.73
CA THR A 53 -7.14 8.16 4.22
C THR A 53 -7.87 6.88 4.59
N THR A 54 -8.21 6.09 3.57
CA THR A 54 -8.85 4.80 3.78
C THR A 54 -7.83 3.78 4.27
N LYS A 55 -8.16 3.09 5.37
CA LYS A 55 -7.34 2.06 6.00
C LYS A 55 -8.06 0.71 5.99
N TYR A 56 -7.26 -0.34 5.80
CA TYR A 56 -7.72 -1.72 5.79
C TYR A 56 -7.00 -2.49 6.88
N GLN A 57 -7.73 -2.90 7.90
CA GLN A 57 -7.17 -3.64 9.02
C GLN A 57 -7.58 -5.10 8.94
N PHE A 58 -6.60 -5.95 9.20
CA PHE A 58 -6.79 -7.36 9.50
C PHE A 58 -6.23 -7.64 10.89
N GLU A 59 -6.95 -8.44 11.66
CA GLU A 59 -6.51 -8.90 12.97
C GLU A 59 -6.83 -10.39 13.18
N ASP A 60 -5.83 -11.12 13.68
CA ASP A 60 -5.99 -12.45 14.27
C ASP A 60 -5.27 -12.50 15.63
N SER A 61 -5.08 -13.69 16.20
CA SER A 61 -4.38 -13.81 17.49
C SER A 61 -2.88 -13.53 17.43
N LEU A 62 -2.25 -13.59 16.25
CA LEU A 62 -0.81 -13.46 16.09
C LEU A 62 -0.40 -12.04 15.73
N ILE A 63 -1.17 -11.41 14.85
CA ILE A 63 -0.84 -10.11 14.29
C ILE A 63 -2.07 -9.20 14.19
N ARG A 64 -1.80 -7.91 14.18
CA ARG A 64 -2.71 -6.90 13.63
C ARG A 64 -1.94 -6.15 12.55
N ILE A 65 -2.51 -6.05 11.36
CA ILE A 65 -1.91 -5.28 10.28
C ILE A 65 -2.93 -4.27 9.74
N THR A 66 -2.49 -3.04 9.57
CA THR A 66 -3.31 -1.96 9.02
C THR A 66 -2.62 -1.42 7.78
N PHE A 67 -3.24 -1.62 6.61
CA PHE A 67 -2.76 -1.13 5.33
C PHE A 67 -3.34 0.25 5.01
N THR A 68 -2.49 1.08 4.42
CA THR A 68 -2.85 2.25 3.64
C THR A 68 -2.30 2.03 2.24
N ALA A 69 -3.16 2.06 1.23
CA ALA A 69 -2.72 1.92 -0.16
C ALA A 69 -2.71 3.29 -0.85
N ASN A 70 -1.70 3.53 -1.67
CA ASN A 70 -1.71 4.59 -2.68
C ASN A 70 -1.55 3.97 -4.07
N THR A 71 -1.52 4.79 -5.12
CA THR A 71 -1.43 4.29 -6.51
C THR A 71 -0.13 3.56 -6.84
N LYS A 72 0.91 3.67 -6.02
CA LYS A 72 2.28 3.20 -6.31
C LYS A 72 2.76 2.09 -5.37
N GLN A 73 2.26 2.04 -4.15
CA GLN A 73 2.74 1.15 -3.10
C GLN A 73 1.67 0.88 -2.04
N PHE A 74 1.90 -0.18 -1.26
CA PHE A 74 1.19 -0.43 -0.02
C PHE A 74 2.06 0.01 1.15
N GLU A 75 1.51 0.81 2.06
CA GLU A 75 2.11 1.14 3.35
C GLU A 75 1.34 0.39 4.43
N PHE A 76 2.00 0.04 5.52
CA PHE A 76 1.33 -0.66 6.60
C PHE A 76 1.98 -0.45 7.97
N ILE A 77 1.18 -0.71 9.01
CA ILE A 77 1.62 -0.93 10.37
C ILE A 77 1.36 -2.38 10.70
N LEU A 78 2.40 -3.15 11.02
CA LEU A 78 2.32 -4.55 11.47
C LEU A 78 2.63 -4.61 12.97
N GLU A 79 1.65 -5.02 13.77
CA GLU A 79 1.77 -5.29 15.20
C GLU A 79 1.97 -6.79 15.44
N ASN A 80 2.98 -7.11 16.25
CA ASN A 80 3.25 -8.45 16.73
C ASN A 80 2.51 -8.67 18.05
N LYS A 81 1.50 -9.55 18.05
CA LYS A 81 0.71 -9.93 19.23
C LYS A 81 1.19 -11.22 19.89
N THR A 82 2.30 -11.80 19.40
CA THR A 82 2.87 -13.03 19.96
C THR A 82 3.81 -12.72 21.14
N GLU A 83 4.12 -13.75 21.93
CA GLU A 83 5.08 -13.65 23.04
C GLU A 83 6.55 -13.75 22.59
N HIS A 84 6.81 -13.90 21.30
CA HIS A 84 8.13 -14.02 20.70
C HIS A 84 8.37 -12.92 19.66
N SER A 85 9.62 -12.75 19.24
CA SER A 85 9.89 -11.88 18.09
C SER A 85 9.46 -12.60 16.81
N ILE A 86 8.89 -11.86 15.87
CA ILE A 86 8.57 -12.34 14.52
C ILE A 86 9.54 -11.71 13.52
N LYS A 87 9.68 -12.32 12.35
CA LYS A 87 10.45 -11.74 11.24
C LYS A 87 9.63 -11.63 9.97
N VAL A 88 9.99 -10.67 9.13
CA VAL A 88 9.48 -10.53 7.76
C VAL A 88 10.64 -10.78 6.79
N PRO A 89 10.73 -11.96 6.14
CA PRO A 89 11.72 -12.23 5.11
C PRO A 89 11.31 -11.57 3.79
N TRP A 90 11.88 -10.39 3.50
CA TRP A 90 11.43 -9.54 2.40
C TRP A 90 11.66 -10.11 0.99
N ASP A 91 12.67 -10.97 0.81
CA ASP A 91 12.92 -11.61 -0.48
C ASP A 91 11.84 -12.64 -0.87
N GLU A 92 11.00 -13.04 0.09
CA GLU A 92 9.84 -13.93 -0.12
C GLU A 92 8.51 -13.14 -0.20
N ALA A 93 8.53 -11.83 0.03
CA ALA A 93 7.36 -10.97 -0.10
C ALA A 93 7.13 -10.59 -1.56
N ALA A 94 5.85 -10.45 -1.93
CA ALA A 94 5.48 -10.10 -3.30
C ALA A 94 4.18 -9.30 -3.36
N ILE A 95 4.03 -8.52 -4.44
CA ILE A 95 2.72 -7.99 -4.86
C ILE A 95 2.31 -8.72 -6.12
N ILE A 96 1.09 -9.25 -6.15
CA ILE A 96 0.49 -9.87 -7.33
C ILE A 96 -0.47 -8.84 -7.95
N GLY A 97 -0.18 -8.42 -9.18
CA GLY A 97 -0.97 -7.44 -9.91
C GLY A 97 -2.34 -7.97 -10.34
N GLY A 98 -3.23 -7.08 -10.78
CA GLY A 98 -4.58 -7.45 -11.24
C GLY A 98 -4.60 -8.40 -12.44
N ASN A 99 -3.50 -8.43 -13.20
CA ASN A 99 -3.27 -9.37 -14.30
C ASN A 99 -2.65 -10.72 -13.87
N GLY A 100 -2.42 -10.94 -12.57
CA GLY A 100 -1.79 -12.13 -12.01
C GLY A 100 -0.25 -12.13 -12.02
N ALA A 101 0.40 -11.05 -12.47
CA ALA A 101 1.86 -10.96 -12.44
C ALA A 101 2.37 -10.84 -11.00
N SER A 102 3.26 -11.75 -10.59
CA SER A 102 3.94 -11.69 -9.30
C SER A 102 5.17 -10.79 -9.40
N MET A 103 5.22 -9.74 -8.58
CA MET A 103 6.28 -8.74 -8.59
C MET A 103 7.04 -8.76 -7.27
N ARG A 104 8.37 -8.83 -7.36
CA ARG A 104 9.25 -8.64 -6.22
C ARG A 104 9.08 -7.22 -5.67
N VAL A 105 9.22 -7.07 -4.36
CA VAL A 105 9.04 -5.80 -3.65
C VAL A 105 10.34 -5.35 -3.00
N ILE A 106 10.46 -4.04 -2.80
CA ILE A 106 11.35 -3.47 -1.79
C ILE A 106 10.55 -2.94 -0.60
N HIS A 107 11.19 -2.92 0.56
CA HIS A 107 10.65 -2.30 1.78
C HIS A 107 11.41 -1.01 2.17
N SER A 108 10.91 -0.31 3.17
CA SER A 108 11.49 0.93 3.68
C SER A 108 12.91 0.72 4.19
N GLY A 109 13.83 1.58 3.74
CA GLY A 109 15.26 1.51 4.06
C GLY A 109 16.13 0.94 2.93
N VAL A 110 15.53 0.35 1.90
CA VAL A 110 16.24 -0.09 0.70
C VAL A 110 16.40 1.06 -0.29
N LYS A 111 17.64 1.32 -0.71
CA LYS A 111 17.90 2.33 -1.74
C LYS A 111 17.45 1.82 -3.11
N TYR A 112 16.89 2.69 -3.94
CA TYR A 112 16.44 2.29 -5.28
C TYR A 112 17.56 1.75 -6.18
N ILE A 113 18.81 2.19 -6.00
CA ILE A 113 19.96 1.62 -6.72
C ILE A 113 20.28 0.18 -6.30
N ASP A 114 19.84 -0.21 -5.10
CA ASP A 114 20.02 -1.53 -4.51
C ASP A 114 18.76 -2.39 -4.64
N LYS A 115 17.75 -1.94 -5.41
CA LYS A 115 16.43 -2.58 -5.48
C LYS A 115 16.47 -4.04 -5.90
N GLU A 116 17.50 -4.49 -6.63
CA GLU A 116 17.67 -5.89 -7.08
C GLU A 116 18.48 -6.75 -6.09
N LYS A 117 19.05 -6.15 -5.04
CA LYS A 117 19.88 -6.88 -4.08
C LYS A 117 19.02 -7.63 -3.06
N PRO A 118 19.54 -8.72 -2.46
CA PRO A 118 18.88 -9.41 -1.35
C PRO A 118 18.56 -8.47 -0.20
N GLN A 119 17.41 -8.69 0.45
CA GLN A 119 16.89 -7.86 1.54
C GLN A 119 16.89 -8.63 2.84
N SER A 120 17.65 -8.14 3.84
CA SER A 120 17.73 -8.79 5.15
C SER A 120 16.37 -8.75 5.86
N PRO A 121 15.93 -9.85 6.51
CA PRO A 121 14.67 -9.87 7.22
C PRO A 121 14.59 -8.79 8.31
N SER A 122 13.42 -8.20 8.46
CA SER A 122 13.15 -7.31 9.59
C SER A 122 12.63 -8.06 10.80
N VAL A 123 13.12 -7.73 11.99
CA VAL A 123 12.66 -8.30 13.26
C VAL A 123 11.65 -7.35 13.92
N ILE A 124 10.54 -7.88 14.39
CA ILE A 124 9.53 -7.15 15.17
C ILE A 124 9.44 -7.83 16.54
N ALA A 125 9.81 -7.12 17.59
CA ALA A 125 9.80 -7.64 18.95
C ALA A 125 8.37 -7.99 19.41
N LYS A 126 8.27 -8.83 20.44
CA LYS A 126 6.98 -9.17 21.05
C LYS A 126 6.23 -7.91 21.50
N ASN A 127 4.92 -7.87 21.28
CA ASN A 127 4.05 -6.76 21.68
C ASN A 127 4.51 -5.38 21.15
N SER A 128 5.25 -5.36 20.04
CA SER A 128 5.69 -4.14 19.36
C SER A 128 5.10 -4.06 17.95
N HIS A 129 5.32 -2.93 17.28
CA HIS A 129 4.86 -2.73 15.91
C HIS A 129 5.97 -2.19 15.00
N LYS A 130 5.78 -2.31 13.69
CA LYS A 130 6.66 -1.76 12.66
C LYS A 130 5.84 -1.07 11.59
N PHE A 131 6.22 0.16 11.27
CA PHE A 131 5.77 0.86 10.06
C PHE A 131 6.69 0.49 8.89
N ASP A 132 6.11 0.08 7.77
CA ASP A 132 6.87 -0.24 6.55
C ASP A 132 6.01 -0.08 5.28
N LEU A 133 6.61 -0.35 4.13
CA LEU A 133 5.99 -0.30 2.81
C LEU A 133 6.37 -1.49 1.95
N LEU A 134 5.61 -1.71 0.88
CA LEU A 134 5.87 -2.66 -0.20
C LEU A 134 5.76 -1.89 -1.51
N CYS A 135 6.89 -1.74 -2.19
CA CYS A 135 6.98 -1.08 -3.50
C CYS A 135 7.49 -2.07 -4.56
N PRO A 136 6.80 -2.30 -5.67
CA PRO A 136 7.26 -3.23 -6.72
C PRO A 136 8.56 -2.77 -7.35
N VAL A 137 9.55 -3.68 -7.43
CA VAL A 137 10.89 -3.41 -7.99
C VAL A 137 10.81 -2.94 -9.45
N ASP A 138 9.95 -3.58 -10.24
CA ASP A 138 9.79 -3.30 -11.67
C ASP A 138 9.16 -1.93 -11.94
N ASN A 139 8.44 -1.38 -10.98
CA ASN A 139 7.84 -0.07 -11.07
C ASN A 139 8.85 1.05 -10.81
N ILE A 140 10.01 0.74 -10.26
CA ILE A 140 11.05 1.72 -9.93
C ILE A 140 12.00 1.87 -11.13
N SER A 141 12.14 3.08 -11.66
CA SER A 141 13.04 3.36 -12.77
C SER A 141 13.81 4.67 -12.56
N PHE A 142 15.01 4.77 -13.12
CA PHE A 142 15.77 6.01 -13.13
C PHE A 142 15.54 6.72 -14.47
N SER A 143 14.98 7.93 -14.43
CA SER A 143 14.86 8.81 -15.57
C SER A 143 15.91 9.90 -15.46
N GLY A 144 16.86 9.95 -16.40
CA GLY A 144 18.06 10.78 -16.32
C GLY A 144 17.86 12.16 -15.68
N SER A 145 17.02 13.01 -16.28
CA SER A 145 16.76 14.37 -15.79
C SER A 145 15.77 14.46 -14.63
N LEU A 146 14.92 13.46 -14.42
CA LEU A 146 13.85 13.48 -13.40
C LEU A 146 14.22 12.70 -12.12
N GLY A 147 15.34 11.99 -12.13
CA GLY A 147 15.76 11.11 -11.05
C GLY A 147 14.97 9.81 -10.99
N TRP A 148 14.87 9.24 -9.79
CA TRP A 148 14.12 8.01 -9.56
C TRP A 148 12.61 8.27 -9.61
N MET A 149 11.90 7.43 -10.35
CA MET A 149 10.46 7.47 -10.52
C MET A 149 9.85 6.12 -10.17
N ILE A 150 8.63 6.14 -9.66
CA ILE A 150 7.82 4.95 -9.39
C ILE A 150 6.57 5.01 -10.26
N ALA A 151 6.43 4.06 -11.18
CA ALA A 151 5.25 3.88 -11.99
C ALA A 151 4.06 3.40 -11.12
N PRO A 152 2.81 3.76 -11.48
CA PRO A 152 1.64 3.29 -10.75
C PRO A 152 1.59 1.77 -10.69
N LEU A 153 1.37 1.23 -9.49
CA LEU A 153 1.08 -0.17 -9.24
C LEU A 153 -0.36 -0.51 -9.61
N ILE A 154 -1.28 0.41 -9.33
CA ILE A 154 -2.71 0.27 -9.63
C ILE A 154 -3.06 1.28 -10.71
N THR A 155 -3.71 0.80 -11.76
CA THR A 155 -4.14 1.60 -12.91
C THR A 155 -5.63 1.42 -13.16
N LYS A 156 -6.18 2.19 -14.11
CA LYS A 156 -7.58 2.05 -14.53
C LYS A 156 -7.89 0.66 -15.10
N ALA A 157 -6.90 -0.03 -15.67
CA ALA A 157 -7.07 -1.38 -16.21
C ALA A 157 -7.32 -2.43 -15.10
N ASP A 158 -6.96 -2.12 -13.85
CA ASP A 158 -7.12 -3.01 -12.72
C ASP A 158 -8.52 -2.93 -12.09
N ILE A 159 -9.39 -2.01 -12.53
CA ILE A 159 -10.77 -1.91 -12.02
C ILE A 159 -11.52 -3.23 -12.26
N GLY A 160 -12.11 -3.76 -11.18
CA GLY A 160 -12.75 -5.07 -11.16
C GLY A 160 -11.79 -6.24 -10.92
N GLN A 161 -10.48 -6.03 -11.00
CA GLN A 161 -9.46 -7.03 -10.69
C GLN A 161 -9.11 -7.03 -9.19
N THR A 162 -8.31 -8.03 -8.81
CA THR A 162 -7.80 -8.18 -7.44
C THR A 162 -6.28 -8.06 -7.45
N VAL A 163 -5.76 -7.06 -6.75
CA VAL A 163 -4.33 -6.93 -6.44
C VAL A 163 -4.08 -7.60 -5.09
N GLN A 164 -2.97 -8.31 -4.94
CA GLN A 164 -2.71 -9.10 -3.74
C GLN A 164 -1.36 -8.74 -3.14
N VAL A 165 -1.28 -8.78 -1.82
CA VAL A 165 -0.03 -8.66 -1.07
C VAL A 165 0.26 -10.00 -0.42
N LEU A 166 1.36 -10.64 -0.83
CA LEU A 166 1.94 -11.78 -0.14
C LEU A 166 2.96 -11.26 0.88
N LEU A 167 2.66 -11.45 2.16
CA LEU A 167 3.53 -11.05 3.27
C LEU A 167 3.90 -12.29 4.10
N PRO A 168 5.12 -12.81 3.96
CA PRO A 168 5.60 -13.90 4.79
C PRO A 168 5.94 -13.38 6.20
N ILE A 169 5.54 -14.15 7.21
CA ILE A 169 5.83 -13.85 8.62
C ILE A 169 6.41 -15.10 9.27
N GLU A 170 7.68 -15.03 9.63
CA GLU A 170 8.39 -16.08 10.37
C GLU A 170 8.08 -15.96 11.87
N ILE A 171 7.51 -17.02 12.44
CA ILE A 171 7.22 -17.14 13.88
C ILE A 171 7.85 -18.43 14.37
N ASN A 172 8.79 -18.34 15.32
CA ASN A 172 9.52 -19.50 15.86
C ASN A 172 10.15 -20.40 14.77
N GLY A 173 10.69 -19.81 13.70
CA GLY A 173 11.34 -20.53 12.60
C GLY A 173 10.41 -21.12 11.56
N ILE A 174 9.08 -20.93 11.69
CA ILE A 174 8.09 -21.35 10.71
C ILE A 174 7.61 -20.13 9.93
N ILE A 175 7.70 -20.17 8.61
CA ILE A 175 7.22 -19.11 7.72
C ILE A 175 5.71 -19.30 7.49
N ASN A 176 4.95 -18.25 7.77
CA ASN A 176 3.51 -18.19 7.59
C ASN A 176 3.20 -17.18 6.48
N GLU A 177 2.66 -17.66 5.38
CA GLU A 177 2.29 -16.81 4.25
C GLU A 177 0.91 -16.19 4.49
N TYR A 178 0.87 -14.86 4.63
CA TYR A 178 -0.37 -14.10 4.64
C TYR A 178 -0.61 -13.52 3.26
N LEU A 179 -1.74 -13.86 2.64
CA LEU A 179 -2.11 -13.36 1.33
C LEU A 179 -3.36 -12.47 1.44
N PHE A 180 -3.13 -11.15 1.37
CA PHE A 180 -4.17 -10.13 1.46
C PHE A 180 -4.70 -9.79 0.07
N ARG A 181 -5.99 -9.96 -0.18
CA ARG A 181 -6.62 -9.74 -1.48
C ARG A 181 -7.39 -8.41 -1.49
N PHE A 182 -6.94 -7.46 -2.31
CA PHE A 182 -7.53 -6.14 -2.48
C PHE A 182 -8.26 -6.05 -3.82
N LYS A 183 -9.59 -6.02 -3.78
CA LYS A 183 -10.39 -5.73 -4.97
C LYS A 183 -10.33 -4.25 -5.29
N VAL A 184 -10.07 -3.91 -6.55
CA VAL A 184 -10.09 -2.54 -7.06
C VAL A 184 -11.52 -2.24 -7.52
N ASN A 185 -12.24 -1.39 -6.79
CA ASN A 185 -13.66 -1.14 -7.05
C ASN A 185 -13.87 -0.01 -8.05
N ASP A 186 -13.22 1.13 -7.83
CA ASP A 186 -13.38 2.31 -8.68
C ASP A 186 -12.22 3.31 -8.52
N VAL A 187 -12.21 4.36 -9.35
CA VAL A 187 -11.30 5.50 -9.26
C VAL A 187 -11.83 6.50 -8.23
N LEU A 188 -10.96 6.91 -7.31
CA LEU A 188 -11.18 8.07 -6.45
C LEU A 188 -10.45 9.27 -7.06
N VAL A 189 -11.21 10.23 -7.58
CA VAL A 189 -10.68 11.49 -8.10
C VAL A 189 -10.78 12.55 -7.01
N LYS A 190 -9.64 13.10 -6.57
CA LYS A 190 -9.61 14.28 -5.70
C LYS A 190 -9.06 15.45 -6.49
N GLU A 191 -9.92 16.44 -6.74
CA GLU A 191 -9.52 17.73 -7.31
C GLU A 191 -8.90 18.59 -6.20
N MET A 192 -7.71 19.12 -6.47
CA MET A 192 -7.02 20.04 -5.58
C MET A 192 -6.94 21.41 -6.27
N TYR A 193 -7.32 22.45 -5.54
CA TYR A 193 -7.32 23.83 -6.01
C TYR A 193 -6.28 24.64 -5.20
N TYR A 194 -5.45 25.42 -5.89
CA TYR A 194 -4.54 26.42 -5.31
C TYR A 194 -5.10 27.83 -5.50
#